data_AF-A0A841CU83-F1
#
_entry.id   AF-A0A841CU83-F1
#
_cell.length_a   1.000
_cell.length_b   1.000
_cell.length_c   1.000
_cell.angle_alpha   90.00
_cell.angle_beta   90.00
_cell.angle_gamma   90.00
#
_symmetry.space_group_name_H-M   'P 1'
#
loop_
_entity.id
_entity.type
_entity.pdbx_description
1 polymer ?
#
loop_
_entity_poly.entity_id
_entity_poly.type
_entity_poly.pdbx_seq_one_letter_code
_entity_poly.pdbx_strand_id
1 'polypeptide(L)' 'MRNTEADTLDELIDDCTAMPAELRPTAGELPEMRAASPSPWQVTDACVAQVDDLDAYV' A
#
# COMPACT_ATOMS: atom_id res chain seq x y z
N MET A 1 -16.76 3.58 -10.64
CA MET A 1 -15.97 4.60 -9.95
C MET A 1 -16.58 5.96 -10.25
N ARG A 2 -17.36 6.51 -9.32
CA ARG A 2 -17.77 7.92 -9.38
C ARG A 2 -16.53 8.71 -8.96
N ASN A 3 -15.98 9.53 -9.86
CA ASN A 3 -14.90 10.46 -9.53
C ASN A 3 -15.55 11.74 -8.96
N THR A 4 -16.10 11.64 -7.76
CA THR A 4 -16.55 12.77 -6.94
C THR A 4 -15.90 12.60 -5.60
N GLU A 5 -15.29 13.65 -5.05
CA GLU A 5 -14.72 13.55 -3.70
C GLU A 5 -15.83 13.26 -2.70
N ALA A 6 -15.58 12.35 -1.75
CA ALA A 6 -16.54 11.98 -0.73
C ALA A 6 -16.74 13.14 0.26
N ASP A 7 -17.99 13.50 0.53
CA ASP A 7 -18.35 14.56 1.47
C ASP A 7 -18.38 14.06 2.93
N THR A 8 -18.38 12.74 3.12
CA THR A 8 -18.46 12.10 4.45
C THR A 8 -17.53 10.89 4.58
N LEU A 9 -17.19 10.53 5.82
CA LEU A 9 -16.42 9.31 6.10
C LEU A 9 -17.16 8.03 5.69
N ASP A 10 -18.49 7.99 5.84
CA ASP A 10 -19.28 6.83 5.44
C ASP A 10 -19.25 6.62 3.92
N GLU A 11 -19.37 7.71 3.15
CA GLU A 11 -19.23 7.67 1.69
C GLU A 11 -17.83 7.22 1.26
N LEU A 12 -16.78 7.70 1.95
CA LEU A 12 -15.41 7.26 1.70
C LEU A 12 -15.23 5.76 1.99
N ILE A 13 -15.83 5.26 3.06
CA ILE A 13 -15.79 3.83 3.42
C ILE A 13 -16.52 3.01 2.36
N ASP A 14 -17.70 3.43 1.92
CA ASP A 14 -18.47 2.75 0.88
C ASP A 14 -17.70 2.69 -0.44
N ASP A 15 -17.09 3.79 -0.87
CA ASP A 15 -16.26 3.84 -2.08
C ASP A 15 -15.03 2.93 -1.97
N CYS A 16 -14.35 2.93 -0.82
CA CYS A 16 -13.17 2.08 -0.59
C CYS A 16 -13.54 0.59 -0.47
N THR A 17 -14.75 0.26 -0.02
CA THR A 17 -15.21 -1.12 0.19
C THR A 17 -16.05 -1.68 -0.96
N ALA A 18 -16.33 -0.87 -1.99
CA ALA A 18 -17.00 -1.22 -3.24
C ALA A 18 -16.15 -2.13 -4.17
N MET A 19 -15.41 -3.09 -3.59
CA MET A 19 -14.72 -4.14 -4.32
C MET A 19 -15.73 -5.23 -4.72
N PRO A 20 -15.83 -5.59 -6.02
CA PRO A 20 -16.67 -6.70 -6.50
C PRO A 20 -16.43 -7.97 -5.70
N ALA A 21 -17.50 -8.73 -5.42
CA ALA A 21 -17.43 -9.91 -4.56
C ALA A 21 -16.46 -10.98 -5.11
N GLU A 22 -16.30 -11.04 -6.43
CA GLU A 22 -15.41 -11.95 -7.15
C GLU A 22 -13.93 -11.59 -6.97
N LEU A 23 -13.63 -10.34 -6.62
CA LEU A 23 -12.28 -9.84 -6.34
C LEU A 23 -11.96 -9.83 -4.84
N ARG A 24 -12.98 -10.03 -3.98
CA ARG A 24 -12.75 -10.11 -2.54
C ARG A 24 -11.98 -11.41 -2.27
N PRO A 25 -10.86 -11.35 -1.53
CA PRO A 25 -10.22 -12.55 -1.04
C PRO A 25 -11.27 -13.37 -0.29
N THR A 26 -11.47 -14.63 -0.67
CA THR A 26 -12.13 -15.58 0.22
C THR A 26 -11.36 -15.58 1.53
N ALA A 27 -12.07 -15.59 2.66
CA ALA A 27 -11.49 -15.54 4.01
C ALA A 27 -10.58 -16.74 4.39
N GLY A 28 -10.04 -17.46 3.41
CA GLY A 28 -9.00 -18.45 3.56
C GLY A 28 -7.63 -17.78 3.46
N GLU A 29 -6.92 -17.81 4.58
CA GLU A 29 -5.47 -17.58 4.69
C GLU A 29 -5.00 -16.23 4.12
N LEU A 30 -5.32 -15.16 4.83
CA LEU A 30 -4.46 -13.97 4.77
C LEU A 30 -3.01 -14.42 5.05
N PRO A 31 -2.02 -13.92 4.32
CA PRO A 31 -0.62 -14.22 4.61
C PRO A 31 -0.33 -13.95 6.08
N GLU A 32 0.31 -14.91 6.75
CA GLU A 32 0.72 -14.70 8.13
C GLU A 32 1.61 -13.45 8.21
N MET A 33 1.36 -12.60 9.22
CA MET A 33 2.21 -11.45 9.48
C MET A 33 3.61 -11.96 9.77
N ARG A 34 4.58 -11.59 8.91
CA ARG A 34 5.98 -11.94 9.16
C ARG A 34 6.40 -11.38 10.51
N ALA A 35 7.03 -12.21 11.33
CA ALA A 35 7.68 -11.75 12.55
C ALA A 35 8.61 -10.58 12.22
N ALA A 36 8.55 -9.52 13.02
CA ALA A 36 9.47 -8.41 12.87
C ALA A 36 10.90 -8.96 12.93
N SER A 37 11.72 -8.64 11.92
CA SER A 37 13.14 -9.00 11.97
C SER A 37 13.74 -8.43 13.25
N PRO A 38 14.56 -9.19 14.01
CA PRO A 38 15.17 -8.70 15.24
C PRO A 38 16.14 -7.53 14.99
N SER A 39 16.58 -7.34 13.74
CA SER A 39 17.40 -6.21 13.34
C SER A 39 16.51 -5.05 12.85
N PRO A 40 16.81 -3.81 13.27
CA PRO A 40 16.29 -2.62 12.59
C PRO A 40 16.59 -2.70 11.09
N TRP A 41 15.70 -2.16 10.28
CA TRP A 41 15.97 -1.97 8.85
C TRP A 41 17.18 -1.06 8.69
N GLN A 42 18.13 -1.49 7.86
CA GLN A 42 19.30 -0.72 7.51
C GLN A 42 19.25 -0.35 6.04
N VAL A 43 19.46 0.93 5.74
CA VAL A 43 19.65 1.39 4.37
C VAL A 43 21.12 1.22 4.03
N THR A 44 21.40 0.38 3.04
CA THR A 44 22.78 0.15 2.59
C THR A 44 23.21 1.24 1.62
N ASP A 45 24.52 1.40 1.42
CA ASP A 45 25.06 2.29 0.38
C ASP A 45 24.54 1.92 -1.01
N ALA A 46 24.29 0.62 -1.27
CA ALA A 46 23.69 0.16 -2.52
C ALA A 46 22.22 0.59 -2.68
N CYS A 47 21.49 0.82 -1.58
CA CYS A 47 20.15 1.41 -1.62
C CYS A 47 20.22 2.91 -1.92
N VAL A 48 21.19 3.61 -1.31
CA VAL A 48 21.40 5.06 -1.55
C VAL A 48 21.79 5.32 -3.00
N ALA A 49 22.70 4.51 -3.55
CA ALA A 49 23.16 4.64 -4.94
C ALA A 49 22.06 4.51 -5.99
N GLN A 50 20.92 3.86 -5.67
CA GLN A 50 19.79 3.74 -6.61
C GLN A 50 19.07 5.06 -6.87
N VAL A 51 19.23 6.04 -5.98
CA VAL A 51 18.52 7.33 -6.04
C VAL A 51 19.48 8.52 -6.13
N ASP A 52 20.78 8.28 -6.36
CA ASP A 52 21.84 9.31 -6.35
C ASP A 52 21.60 10.41 -7.39
N ASP A 53 21.04 10.05 -8.54
CA ASP A 53 20.72 10.97 -9.64
C ASP A 53 19.23 11.32 -9.73
N LEU A 54 18.46 11.12 -8.66
CA LEU A 54 17.02 11.45 -8.69
C LEU A 54 16.78 12.92 -9.03
N ASP A 55 17.67 13.81 -8.56
CA ASP A 55 17.61 15.25 -8.84
C ASP A 55 17.93 15.61 -10.31
N ALA A 56 18.46 14.66 -11.09
CA ALA A 56 18.71 14.84 -12.53
C ALA A 56 17.46 14.58 -13.39
N TYR A 57 16.39 14.04 -12.80
CA TYR A 57 15.12 13.79 -13.48
C TYR A 57 14.27 15.07 -13.48
N VAL A 58 14.39 15.87 -14.56
CA VAL A 58 13.60 17.08 -14.83
C VAL A 58 12.44 16.77 -15.78
#